data_AF-A0A662DS19-F1
#
_entry.id   AF-A0A662DS19-F1
#
_cell.length_a   1.000
_cell.length_b   1.000
_cell.length_c   1.000
_cell.angle_alpha   90.00
_cell.angle_beta   90.00
_cell.angle_gamma   90.00
#
_symmetry.space_group_name_H-M   'P 1'
#
loop_
_entity.id
_entity.type
_entity.pdbx_description
1 polymer ?
#
loop_
_entity_poly.entity_id
_entity_poly.type
_entity_poly.pdbx_seq_one_letter_code
_entity_poly.pdbx_strand_id
1 'polypeptide(L)' 'PHMPFGGVKQSGNGWREPGSEAIDVYSELKDIYLQLDPRRAE' A
#
# COMPACT_ATOMS: atom_id res chain seq x y z
N PRO A 1 17.53 -8.16 8.78
CA PRO A 1 16.06 -8.34 8.78
C PRO A 1 15.37 -7.15 8.09
N HIS A 2 15.42 -7.13 6.75
CA HIS A 2 14.85 -6.02 5.95
C HIS A 2 14.57 -6.44 4.49
N MET A 3 14.68 -7.74 4.18
CA MET A 3 14.41 -8.23 2.83
C MET A 3 13.11 -9.03 2.83
N PRO A 4 12.27 -8.86 1.79
CA PRO A 4 10.96 -9.51 1.69
C PRO A 4 11.07 -11.03 1.66
N PHE A 5 10.49 -11.68 2.67
CA PHE A 5 10.42 -13.13 2.76
C PHE A 5 9.05 -13.64 2.33
N GLY A 6 8.98 -14.57 1.38
CA GLY A 6 7.74 -15.23 1.00
C GLY A 6 7.85 -16.01 -0.30
N GLY A 7 6.94 -16.98 -0.47
CA GLY A 7 6.98 -18.01 -1.49
C GLY A 7 5.96 -17.84 -2.62
N VAL A 8 6.11 -18.65 -3.66
CA VAL A 8 5.19 -18.74 -4.80
C VAL A 8 4.72 -20.20 -5.02
N LYS A 9 3.73 -20.40 -5.89
CA LYS A 9 3.16 -21.72 -6.23
C LYS A 9 2.50 -22.37 -5.01
N GLN A 10 2.90 -23.58 -4.64
CA GLN A 10 2.35 -24.29 -3.48
C GLN A 10 2.85 -23.72 -2.14
N SER A 11 3.89 -22.87 -2.16
CA SER A 11 4.45 -22.27 -0.95
C SER A 11 3.90 -20.88 -0.63
N GLY A 12 3.06 -20.31 -1.49
CA GLY A 12 2.50 -18.99 -1.28
C GLY A 12 1.94 -18.35 -2.54
N ASN A 13 1.23 -17.25 -2.35
CA ASN A 13 0.57 -16.45 -3.39
C ASN A 13 1.41 -15.24 -3.83
N GLY A 14 2.71 -15.20 -3.47
CA GLY A 14 3.60 -14.08 -3.76
C GLY A 14 3.65 -13.00 -2.69
N TRP A 15 2.86 -13.10 -1.62
CA TRP A 15 2.92 -12.20 -0.47
C TRP A 15 4.27 -12.30 0.26
N ARG A 16 4.69 -11.20 0.89
CA ARG A 16 6.01 -11.06 1.53
C ARG A 16 5.91 -10.44 2.92
N GLU A 17 6.56 -11.04 3.91
CA GLU A 17 6.58 -10.63 5.31
C GLU A 17 7.95 -11.02 5.91
N PRO A 18 8.96 -10.12 6.03
CA PRO A 18 8.86 -8.75 6.54
C PRO A 18 9.51 -7.68 5.65
N GLY A 19 9.17 -6.40 5.84
CA GLY A 19 9.75 -5.28 5.09
C GLY A 19 8.73 -4.19 4.77
N SER A 20 9.08 -3.30 3.86
CA SER A 20 8.17 -2.28 3.30
C SER A 20 6.92 -2.90 2.66
N GLU A 21 7.03 -4.11 2.14
CA GLU A 21 5.92 -4.85 1.52
C GLU A 21 4.80 -5.19 2.51
N ALA A 22 5.08 -5.21 3.82
CA ALA A 22 4.05 -5.38 4.84
C ALA A 22 3.10 -4.16 4.92
N ILE A 23 3.54 -2.98 4.47
CA ILE A 23 2.69 -1.79 4.40
C ILE A 23 1.56 -2.03 3.40
N ASP A 24 1.84 -2.59 2.23
CA ASP A 24 0.82 -2.88 1.21
C ASP A 24 -0.20 -3.94 1.68
N VAL A 25 0.19 -4.79 2.64
CA VAL A 25 -0.68 -5.85 3.18
C VAL A 25 -1.58 -5.35 4.31
N TYR A 26 -1.04 -4.55 5.22
CA TYR A 26 -1.75 -4.10 6.44
C TYR A 26 -2.26 -2.66 6.38
N SER A 27 -2.14 -1.99 5.23
CA SER A 27 -2.70 -0.67 5.00
C SER A 27 -3.40 -0.58 3.64
N GLU A 28 -4.25 0.42 3.49
CA GLU A 28 -4.98 0.70 2.25
C GLU A 28 -4.45 2.01 1.65
N LEU A 29 -4.02 1.98 0.40
CA LEU A 29 -3.63 3.18 -0.33
C LEU A 29 -4.89 3.95 -0.75
N LYS A 30 -5.04 5.18 -0.25
CA LYS A 30 -6.16 6.07 -0.58
C LYS A 30 -5.70 7.25 -1.41
N ASP A 31 -6.28 7.38 -2.60
CA ASP A 31 -6.07 8.54 -3.47
C ASP A 31 -7.13 9.61 -3.15
N ILE A 32 -6.66 10.82 -2.79
CA ILE A 32 -7.52 11.91 -2.31
C ILE A 32 -7.34 13.13 -3.21
N TYR A 33 -8.42 13.52 -3.88
CA TYR A 33 -8.46 14.71 -4.73
C TYR A 33 -9.09 15.88 -3.96
N LEU A 34 -8.39 17.01 -3.95
CA LEU A 34 -8.91 18.27 -3.42
C LEU A 34 -9.19 19.23 -4.57
N GLN A 35 -10.47 19.50 -4.82
CA GLN A 35 -10.89 20.51 -5.79
C GLN A 35 -10.97 21.87 -5.10
N LEU A 36 -10.06 22.78 -5.45
CA LEU A 36 -10.02 24.15 -4.92
C LEU A 36 -10.67 25.10 -5.92
N ASP A 37 -11.81 25.70 -5.56
CA ASP A 37 -12.39 26.84 -6.30
C ASP A 37 -12.38 28.09 -5.41
N PRO A 38 -11.45 29.04 -5.65
CA PRO A 38 -11.37 30.29 -4.90
C PRO A 38 -12.66 31.13 -4.90
N ARG A 39 -13.53 30.95 -5.90
CA ARG A 39 -14.79 31.72 -6.04
C ARG A 39 -15.95 31.14 -5.23
N ARG A 40 -15.79 29.95 -4.66
CA ARG A 40 -16.75 29.31 -3.75
C ARG A 40 -16.49 29.62 -2.27
N ALA A 41 -15.38 30.28 -1.97
CA ALA A 41 -14.96 30.61 -0.61
C ALA A 41 -15.52 31.95 -0.10
N GLU A 42 -16.26 32.69 -0.95
CA GLU A 42 -16.99 33.93 -0.62
C GLU A 42 -18.47 33.64 -0.35
#